data_AF-A0A0R2NJS6-F1
#
_entry.id   AF-A0A0R2NJS6-F1
#
_cell.length_a   1.000
_cell.length_b   1.000
_cell.length_c   1.000
_cell.angle_alpha   90.00
_cell.angle_beta   90.00
_cell.angle_gamma   90.00
#
_symmetry.space_group_name_H-M   'P 1'
#
loop_
_entity.id
_entity.type
_entity.pdbx_description
1 polymer ?
#
loop_
_entity_poly.entity_id
_entity_poly.type
_entity_poly.pdbx_seq_one_letter_code
_entity_poly.pdbx_strand_id
1 'polypeptide(L)' 'MKRASNLKKYGSLQYVSKSLKYAVLYTDRVNALPTVKQIKKLPFVKTAYLSPRVDLKVNYRESDSTETVED' A
#
# COMPACT_ATOMS: atom_id res chain seq x y z
N MET A 1 15.24 12.26 -7.69
CA MET A 1 15.10 11.74 -6.30
C MET A 1 14.38 12.70 -5.35
N LYS A 2 14.61 14.03 -5.41
CA LYS A 2 14.02 15.03 -4.48
C LYS A 2 12.49 14.94 -4.25
N ARG A 3 11.71 14.47 -5.22
CA ARG A 3 10.25 14.33 -5.06
C ARG A 3 9.85 13.07 -4.27
N ALA A 4 10.59 11.97 -4.45
CA ALA A 4 10.33 10.73 -3.71
C ALA A 4 10.71 10.85 -2.22
N SER A 5 11.74 11.65 -1.90
CA SER A 5 12.08 11.94 -0.51
C SER A 5 10.96 12.66 0.24
N ASN A 6 10.15 13.47 -0.45
CA ASN A 6 8.99 14.13 0.16
C ASN A 6 7.90 13.14 0.59
N LEU A 7 7.93 11.89 0.09
CA LEU A 7 6.98 10.86 0.51
C LEU A 7 7.29 10.31 1.90
N LYS A 8 8.53 10.45 2.39
CA LYS A 8 8.96 9.97 3.71
C LYS A 8 8.17 10.57 4.88
N LYS A 9 7.53 11.74 4.68
CA LYS A 9 6.67 12.36 5.71
C LYS A 9 5.34 11.64 5.90
N TYR A 10 4.96 10.75 4.99
CA TYR A 10 3.71 9.98 5.05
C TYR A 10 3.90 8.56 5.59
N GLY A 11 5.15 8.14 5.81
CA GLY A 11 5.49 6.81 6.28
C GLY A 11 6.88 6.34 5.85
N SER A 12 7.15 5.06 6.06
CA SER A 12 8.42 4.44 5.70
C SER A 12 8.44 4.07 4.22
N LEU A 13 9.41 4.61 3.48
CA LEU A 13 9.56 4.39 2.04
C LEU A 13 10.39 3.13 1.79
N GLN A 14 9.73 2.00 1.52
CA GLN A 14 10.38 0.70 1.35
C GLN A 14 11.11 0.57 0.01
N TYR A 15 10.51 1.09 -1.06
CA TYR A 15 11.06 0.94 -2.40
C TYR A 15 10.70 2.12 -3.30
N VAL A 16 11.62 2.49 -4.19
CA VAL A 16 11.41 3.51 -5.23
C VAL A 16 12.06 3.04 -6.52
N SER A 17 11.26 2.85 -7.57
CA SER A 17 11.79 2.59 -8.90
C SER A 17 12.04 3.90 -9.65
N LYS A 18 13.27 4.12 -10.11
CA LYS A 18 13.63 5.27 -10.95
C LYS A 18 13.12 5.10 -12.38
N SER A 19 13.20 3.88 -12.93
CA SER A 19 12.80 3.57 -14.30
C SER A 19 11.27 3.60 -14.45
N LEU A 20 10.57 2.90 -13.55
CA LEU A 20 9.11 2.73 -13.61
C LEU A 20 8.33 3.85 -12.88
N LYS A 21 9.02 4.75 -12.18
CA LYS A 21 8.45 5.93 -11.50
C LYS A 21 7.34 5.61 -10.50
N TYR A 22 7.50 4.56 -9.71
CA TYR A 22 6.59 4.22 -8.60
C TYR A 22 7.36 4.05 -7.29
N ALA A 23 6.61 4.09 -6.19
CA ALA A 23 7.13 3.87 -4.86
C ALA A 23 6.19 3.00 -4.02
N VAL A 24 6.78 2.24 -3.10
CA VAL A 24 6.06 1.48 -2.08
C VAL A 24 6.35 2.10 -0.73
N LEU A 25 5.30 2.45 0.00
CA LEU A 25 5.36 3.12 1.29
C LEU A 25 4.52 2.34 2.30
N TYR A 26 5.09 2.09 3.48
CA TYR A 26 4.39 1.55 4.63
C TYR A 26 3.96 2.69 5.55
N THR A 27 2.74 2.59 6.06
CA THR A 27 2.12 3.53 7.00
C THR A 27 1.15 2.77 7.89
N ASP A 28 0.76 3.35 9.01
CA ASP A 28 -0.15 2.72 9.96
C ASP A 28 -1.54 2.51 9.34
N ARG A 29 -2.21 1.40 9.69
CA ARG A 29 -3.53 1.05 9.16
C ARG A 29 -4.55 2.17 9.33
N VAL A 30 -4.59 2.78 10.52
CA VAL A 30 -5.49 3.89 10.86
C VAL A 30 -5.28 5.09 9.92
N ASN A 31 -4.03 5.31 9.51
CA ASN A 31 -3.63 6.46 8.69
C ASN A 31 -3.57 6.16 7.19
N ALA A 32 -3.82 4.92 6.77
CA ALA A 32 -3.55 4.50 5.40
C ALA A 32 -4.47 5.19 4.37
N LEU A 33 -5.78 5.18 4.60
CA LEU A 33 -6.76 5.87 3.74
C LEU A 33 -6.55 7.39 3.68
N PRO A 34 -6.42 8.13 4.81
CA PRO A 34 -6.18 9.56 4.75
C PRO A 34 -4.83 9.89 4.10
N THR A 35 -3.79 9.09 4.35
CA THR A 35 -2.49 9.23 3.68
C THR A 35 -2.60 9.10 2.17
N VAL A 36 -3.33 8.09 1.67
CA VAL A 36 -3.56 7.93 0.23
C VAL A 36 -4.27 9.16 -0.36
N LYS A 37 -5.29 9.71 0.33
CA LYS A 37 -5.98 10.93 -0.11
C LYS A 37 -5.03 12.14 -0.17
N GLN A 38 -4.12 12.28 0.79
CA GLN A 38 -3.13 13.37 0.80
C GLN A 38 -2.09 13.20 -0.31
N ILE A 39 -1.59 11.98 -0.52
CA ILE A 39 -0.60 11.66 -1.56
C ILE A 39 -1.18 11.92 -2.95
N LYS A 40 -2.46 11.60 -3.20
CA LYS A 40 -3.16 11.90 -4.48
C LYS A 40 -3.20 13.38 -4.83
N LYS A 41 -3.12 14.29 -3.85
CA LYS A 41 -3.13 15.75 -4.08
C LYS A 41 -1.77 16.29 -4.53
N LEU A 42 -0.70 15.49 -4.44
CA LEU A 42 0.63 15.94 -4.80
C LEU A 42 0.76 16.06 -6.33
N PRO A 43 1.33 17.16 -6.86
CA PRO A 43 1.33 17.44 -8.30
C PRO A 43 2.17 16.45 -9.12
N PHE A 44 3.02 15.66 -8.46
CA PHE A 44 3.88 14.66 -9.09
C PHE A 44 3.38 13.23 -8.93
N VAL A 45 2.20 13.04 -8.35
CA VAL A 45 1.57 11.74 -8.16
C VAL A 45 0.45 11.59 -9.18
N LYS A 46 0.57 10.62 -10.08
CA LYS A 46 -0.50 10.29 -11.03
C LYS A 46 -1.62 9.50 -10.36
N THR A 47 -1.26 8.52 -9.55
CA THR A 47 -2.20 7.61 -8.87
C THR A 47 -1.60 7.13 -7.55
N ALA A 48 -2.44 6.90 -6.55
CA ALA A 48 -2.07 6.21 -5.31
C ALA A 48 -3.24 5.32 -4.85
N TYR A 49 -2.93 4.13 -4.35
CA TYR A 49 -3.92 3.17 -3.86
C TYR A 49 -3.36 2.44 -2.64
N LEU A 50 -4.25 1.89 -1.82
CA LEU A 50 -3.87 1.06 -0.69
C LEU A 50 -3.38 -0.29 -1.20
N SER A 51 -2.29 -0.81 -0.62
CA SER A 51 -1.80 -2.13 -1.02
C SER A 51 -2.79 -3.22 -0.58
N PRO A 52 -3.18 -4.15 -1.47
CA PRO A 52 -4.02 -5.29 -1.11
C PRO A 52 -3.29 -6.32 -0.24
N ARG A 53 -1.98 -6.14 0.00
CA ARG A 53 -1.17 -7.04 0.85
C ARG A 53 -1.75 -7.23 2.24
N VAL A 54 -2.48 -6.25 2.75
CA VAL A 54 -3.11 -6.30 4.07
C VAL A 54 -4.20 -7.38 4.14
N ASP A 55 -4.86 -7.66 3.02
CA ASP A 55 -5.99 -8.57 2.93
C ASP A 55 -5.57 -9.99 2.49
N LEU A 56 -4.29 -10.18 2.15
CA LEU A 56 -3.76 -11.49 1.80
C LEU A 56 -3.71 -12.37 3.05
N LYS A 57 -4.40 -13.51 3.01
CA LYS A 57 -4.25 -14.57 4.03
C LYS A 57 -2.81 -15.08 4.01
N VAL A 58 -2.03 -14.67 5.00
CA VAL A 58 -0.63 -15.12 5.20
C VAL A 58 -0.53 -16.40 6.02
N ASN A 59 -1.61 -16.79 6.69
CA ASN A 59 -1.70 -18.06 7.41
C ASN A 59 -2.10 -19.17 6.44
N TYR A 60 -1.10 -19.77 5.80
CA TYR A 60 -1.29 -20.92 4.89
C TYR A 60 -1.45 -22.26 5.63
N ARG A 61 -1.64 -22.26 6.95
CA ARG A 61 -1.60 -23.46 7.79
C ARG A 61 -2.96 -24.09 8.12
N GLU A 62 -4.05 -23.69 7.45
CA GLU A 62 -5.34 -24.36 7.64
C GLU A 62 -6.23 -24.18 6.40
N SER A 63 -5.97 -25.00 5.40
CA SER A 63 -6.98 -25.37 4.41
C SER A 63 -6.66 -26.77 3.90
N ASP A 64 -6.96 -27.77 4.73
CA ASP A 64 -7.60 -28.99 4.26
C ASP A 64 -8.83 -29.18 5.17
N SER A 65 -10.02 -29.22 4.57
CA SER A 65 -11.38 -29.13 5.17
C SER A 65 -11.76 -27.70 5.63
N THR A 66 -12.59 -26.96 4.89
CA THR A 66 -14.04 -27.17 4.91
C THR A 66 -14.66 -26.53 3.64
N GLU A 67 -15.22 -27.37 2.77
CA GLU A 67 -16.32 -27.00 1.85
C GLU A 67 -17.60 -26.72 2.66
N THR A 68 -18.63 -26.14 2.02
CA THR A 68 -20.05 -25.90 2.46
C THR A 68 -20.33 -24.67 3.36
N VAL A 69 -21.35 -23.80 3.17
CA VAL A 69 -22.49 -23.62 2.22
C VAL A 69 -22.86 -22.10 2.14
N GLU A 70 -23.61 -21.71 1.10
CA GLU A 70 -24.26 -20.43 0.77
C GLU A 70 -25.09 -19.72 1.88
N ASP A 71 -25.27 -18.40 1.71
CA ASP A 71 -26.59 -17.71 1.64
C ASP A 71 -26.46 -16.47 0.71
#